data_AF-A0A929L902-F1
#
_entry.id   AF-A0A929L902-F1
#
_cell.length_a   1.000
_cell.length_b   1.000
_cell.length_c   1.000
_cell.angle_alpha   90.00
_cell.angle_beta   90.00
_cell.angle_gamma   90.00
#
_symmetry.space_group_name_H-M   'P 1'
#
loop_
_entity.id
_entity.type
_entity.pdbx_description
1 polymer ?
#
loop_
_entity_poly.entity_id
_entity_poly.type
_entity_poly.pdbx_seq_one_letter_code
_entity_poly.pdbx_strand_id
1 'polypeptide(L)'
;WEGGATLIVYNATYDLSVLRALEPSFTVDGPVFDPFVVDKEKNKFRKGKRTLENVCAHYNVPLDNAHEATADAVAAARVAWKLTREFPELVEMTSDELTLAQSTWYYQSQVELQAWFEKQGKNTSVNNNWPIAS
;
A
#
# COMPACT_ATOMS: atom_id res chain seq x y z
N TRP A 1 0.45 11.93 -13.11
CA TRP A 1 1.88 12.21 -12.87
C TRP A 1 2.39 13.45 -13.56
N GLU A 2 1.98 13.77 -14.80
CA GLU A 2 2.45 14.96 -15.54
C GLU A 2 2.37 16.29 -14.76
N GLY A 3 1.36 16.46 -13.90
CA GLY A 3 1.23 17.61 -13.01
C GLY A 3 2.07 17.56 -11.72
N GLY A 4 3.03 16.64 -11.59
CA GLY A 4 3.85 16.45 -10.39
C GLY A 4 3.14 15.77 -9.21
N ALA A 5 1.97 15.18 -9.42
CA ALA A 5 1.19 14.52 -8.38
C ALA A 5 1.67 13.08 -8.09
N THR A 6 1.66 12.69 -6.81
CA THR A 6 1.86 11.31 -6.34
C THR A 6 0.53 10.58 -6.26
N LEU A 7 0.48 9.37 -6.81
CA LEU A 7 -0.70 8.51 -6.76
C LEU A 7 -0.77 7.82 -5.39
N ILE A 8 -1.89 7.96 -4.67
CA ILE A 8 -2.12 7.27 -3.39
C ILE A 8 -3.10 6.12 -3.64
N VAL A 9 -2.69 4.88 -3.34
CA VAL A 9 -3.54 3.69 -3.48
C VAL A 9 -3.27 2.76 -2.30
N TYR A 10 -4.32 2.32 -1.62
CA TYR A 10 -4.18 1.43 -0.48
C TYR A 10 -4.10 -0.02 -0.94
N ASN A 11 -2.99 -0.71 -0.67
CA ASN A 11 -2.69 -2.05 -1.20
C ASN A 11 -2.58 -2.04 -2.73
N ALA A 12 -1.68 -1.19 -3.24
CA ALA A 12 -1.53 -0.83 -4.65
C ALA A 12 -1.36 -2.03 -5.59
N THR A 13 -0.65 -3.08 -5.16
CA THR A 13 -0.49 -4.32 -5.93
C THR A 13 -1.82 -4.91 -6.38
N TYR A 14 -2.90 -4.77 -5.60
CA TYR A 14 -4.21 -5.27 -6.00
C TYR A 14 -4.83 -4.39 -7.10
N ASP A 15 -5.14 -3.13 -6.78
CA ASP A 15 -5.89 -2.24 -7.68
C ASP A 15 -5.15 -1.98 -9.00
N LEU A 16 -3.84 -1.78 -8.96
CA LEU A 16 -3.05 -1.47 -10.16
C LEU A 16 -2.91 -2.69 -11.08
N SER A 17 -2.92 -3.90 -10.52
CA SER A 17 -2.94 -5.13 -11.32
C SER A 17 -4.31 -5.37 -11.95
N VAL A 18 -5.40 -5.08 -11.22
CA VAL A 18 -6.76 -5.12 -11.77
C VAL A 18 -6.90 -4.11 -12.90
N LEU A 19 -6.42 -2.86 -12.71
CA LEU A 19 -6.40 -1.85 -13.76
C LEU A 19 -5.59 -2.28 -14.98
N ARG A 20 -4.39 -2.84 -14.79
CA ARG A 20 -3.59 -3.38 -15.90
C ARG A 20 -4.30 -4.51 -16.64
N ALA A 21 -5.03 -5.38 -15.94
CA ALA A 21 -5.76 -6.46 -16.57
C ALA A 21 -6.96 -5.97 -17.40
N LEU A 22 -7.62 -4.89 -16.96
CA LEU A 22 -8.74 -4.26 -17.65
C LEU A 22 -8.29 -3.34 -18.80
N GLU A 23 -7.15 -2.68 -18.62
CA GLU A 23 -6.52 -1.77 -19.58
C GLU A 23 -5.05 -2.17 -19.74
N PRO A 24 -4.70 -3.10 -20.65
CA PRO A 24 -3.34 -3.60 -20.82
C PRO A 24 -2.28 -2.53 -21.07
N SER A 25 -2.70 -1.38 -21.62
CA SER A 25 -1.83 -0.22 -21.87
C SER A 25 -1.53 0.60 -20.62
N PHE A 26 -2.27 0.43 -19.52
CA PHE A 26 -2.11 1.21 -18.28
C PHE A 26 -0.73 1.04 -17.66
N THR A 27 0.07 2.09 -17.60
CA THR A 27 1.40 2.08 -16.97
C THR A 27 1.42 2.90 -15.68
N VAL A 28 2.38 2.57 -14.79
CA VAL A 28 2.67 3.35 -13.59
C VAL A 28 3.89 4.21 -13.89
N ASP A 29 3.64 5.45 -14.34
CA ASP A 29 4.66 6.33 -14.92
C ASP A 29 5.17 7.40 -13.94
N GLY A 30 4.90 7.23 -12.65
CA GLY A 30 5.38 8.15 -11.63
C GLY A 30 5.14 7.65 -10.22
N PRO A 31 5.36 8.51 -9.21
CA PRO A 31 5.40 8.09 -7.82
C PRO A 31 4.05 7.53 -7.35
N VAL A 32 4.15 6.45 -6.57
CA VAL A 32 3.04 5.81 -5.86
C VAL A 32 3.36 5.81 -4.37
N PHE A 33 2.38 6.18 -3.55
CA PHE A 33 2.42 6.01 -2.10
C PHE A 33 1.34 5.02 -1.70
N ASP A 34 1.74 3.90 -1.09
CA ASP A 34 0.88 2.84 -0.61
C ASP A 34 0.84 2.83 0.92
N PRO A 35 -0.23 3.39 1.54
CA PRO A 35 -0.33 3.45 2.99
C PRO A 35 -0.33 2.07 3.67
N PHE A 36 -0.76 1.02 2.96
CA PHE A 36 -0.74 -0.34 3.51
C PHE A 36 0.70 -0.83 3.72
N VAL A 37 1.57 -0.63 2.74
CA VAL A 37 2.98 -1.02 2.82
C VAL A 37 3.69 -0.24 3.91
N VAL A 38 3.49 1.08 3.92
CA VAL A 38 4.12 1.97 4.89
C VAL A 38 3.65 1.66 6.31
N ASP A 39 2.34 1.53 6.56
CA ASP A 39 1.82 1.17 7.90
C ASP A 39 2.36 -0.19 8.34
N LYS A 40 2.43 -1.16 7.42
CA LYS A 40 2.89 -2.51 7.76
C LYS A 40 4.35 -2.52 8.19
N GLU A 41 5.21 -1.77 7.51
CA GLU A 41 6.61 -1.65 7.88
C GLU A 41 6.78 -0.86 9.18
N LYS A 42 6.24 0.36 9.24
CA LYS A 42 6.45 1.27 10.37
C LYS A 42 5.83 0.75 11.66
N ASN A 43 4.73 0.01 11.56
CA ASN A 43 4.06 -0.60 12.68
C ASN A 43 4.15 -2.14 12.67
N LYS A 44 5.31 -2.72 12.34
CA LYS A 44 5.49 -4.17 12.17
C LYS A 44 4.86 -5.04 13.28
N PHE A 45 4.99 -4.62 14.53
CA PHE A 45 4.49 -5.36 15.71
C PHE A 45 3.05 -5.03 16.13
N ARG A 46 2.36 -4.12 15.42
CA ARG A 46 0.96 -3.80 15.72
C ARG A 46 0.08 -5.02 15.52
N LYS A 47 -0.69 -5.36 16.54
CA LYS A 47 -1.68 -6.44 16.50
C LYS A 47 -2.91 -6.02 15.68
N GLY A 48 -3.59 -7.01 15.12
CA GLY A 48 -4.84 -6.82 14.39
C GLY A 48 -4.67 -6.77 12.89
N LYS A 49 -5.81 -6.64 12.20
CA LYS A 49 -5.87 -6.59 10.74
C LYS A 49 -5.38 -5.23 10.22
N ARG A 50 -4.98 -5.22 8.94
CA ARG A 50 -4.55 -4.03 8.19
C ARG A 50 -5.46 -3.77 6.98
N THR A 51 -6.76 -4.01 7.11
CA THR A 51 -7.73 -3.49 6.13
C THR A 51 -7.75 -1.97 6.22
N LEU A 52 -8.22 -1.29 5.16
CA LEU A 52 -8.33 0.17 5.16
C LEU A 52 -9.15 0.65 6.36
N GLU A 53 -10.28 0.01 6.66
CA GLU A 53 -11.11 0.30 7.84
C GLU A 53 -10.31 0.22 9.15
N ASN A 54 -9.54 -0.85 9.37
CA ASN A 54 -8.76 -1.01 10.60
C ASN A 54 -7.62 0.01 10.72
N VAL A 55 -6.99 0.36 9.58
CA VAL A 55 -5.95 1.39 9.56
C VAL A 55 -6.55 2.79 9.74
N CYS A 56 -7.71 3.08 9.16
CA CYS A 56 -8.43 4.32 9.40
C CYS A 56 -8.77 4.48 10.87
N ALA A 57 -9.32 3.45 11.51
CA ALA A 57 -9.58 3.45 12.94
C ALA A 57 -8.31 3.67 13.77
N HIS A 58 -7.19 3.05 13.38
CA HIS A 58 -5.90 3.22 14.06
C HIS A 58 -5.41 4.68 14.04
N TYR A 59 -5.51 5.35 12.88
CA TYR A 59 -5.07 6.74 12.71
C TYR A 59 -6.16 7.79 13.00
N ASN A 60 -7.30 7.38 13.55
CA ASN A 60 -8.48 8.23 13.76
C ASN A 60 -8.93 8.98 12.49
N VAL A 61 -8.90 8.29 11.35
CA VAL A 61 -9.40 8.76 10.06
C VAL A 61 -10.85 8.30 9.91
N PRO A 62 -11.80 9.20 9.62
CA PRO A 62 -13.17 8.79 9.35
C PRO A 62 -13.25 8.12 7.98
N LEU A 63 -13.92 6.97 7.96
CA LEU A 63 -14.30 6.24 6.76
C LEU A 63 -15.83 6.29 6.66
N ASP A 64 -16.33 7.02 5.65
CA ASP A 64 -17.77 7.15 5.38
C ASP A 64 -18.21 6.03 4.42
N ASN A 65 -19.44 5.56 4.53
CA ASN A 65 -20.01 4.51 3.69
C ASN A 65 -20.71 5.05 2.44
N ALA A 66 -20.84 6.38 2.27
CA ALA A 66 -21.40 6.96 1.06
C ALA A 66 -20.39 6.91 -0.11
N HIS A 67 -20.75 6.22 -1.21
CA HIS A 67 -19.93 6.05 -2.42
C HIS A 67 -18.57 5.37 -2.16
N GLU A 68 -18.60 4.12 -1.69
CA GLU A 68 -17.47 3.28 -1.23
C GLU A 68 -16.10 3.60 -1.87
N ALA A 69 -15.96 3.53 -3.20
CA ALA A 69 -14.67 3.77 -3.86
C ALA A 69 -14.12 5.21 -3.68
N THR A 70 -14.99 6.23 -3.70
CA THR A 70 -14.57 7.62 -3.46
C THR A 70 -14.22 7.84 -2.00
N ALA A 71 -15.03 7.29 -1.09
CA ALA A 71 -14.76 7.37 0.34
C ALA A 71 -13.44 6.67 0.71
N ASP A 72 -13.18 5.49 0.13
CA ASP A 72 -11.94 4.74 0.31
C ASP A 72 -10.72 5.50 -0.20
N ALA A 73 -10.82 6.12 -1.38
CA ALA A 73 -9.73 6.94 -1.94
C ALA A 73 -9.40 8.14 -1.04
N VAL A 74 -10.43 8.84 -0.52
CA VAL A 74 -10.23 9.97 0.41
C VAL A 74 -9.65 9.48 1.74
N ALA A 75 -10.10 8.33 2.24
CA ALA A 75 -9.60 7.75 3.47
C ALA A 75 -8.12 7.32 3.33
N ALA A 76 -7.76 6.66 2.23
CA ALA A 76 -6.38 6.29 1.91
C ALA A 76 -5.47 7.52 1.85
N ALA A 77 -5.92 8.61 1.21
CA ALA A 77 -5.18 9.88 1.18
C ALA A 77 -5.00 10.49 2.58
N ARG A 78 -6.01 10.43 3.44
CA ARG A 78 -5.93 10.89 4.83
C ARG A 78 -4.99 10.04 5.68
N VAL A 79 -5.00 8.72 5.48
CA VAL A 79 -4.04 7.80 6.14
C VAL A 79 -2.62 8.11 5.69
N ALA A 80 -2.37 8.30 4.38
CA ALA A 80 -1.07 8.71 3.87
C ALA A 80 -0.58 10.00 4.54
N TRP A 81 -1.45 10.99 4.67
CA TRP A 81 -1.15 12.24 5.37
C TRP A 81 -0.86 12.06 6.87
N LYS A 82 -1.53 11.13 7.55
CA LYS A 82 -1.24 10.80 8.96
C LYS A 82 0.13 10.13 9.09
N LEU A 83 0.41 9.15 8.24
CA LEU A 83 1.69 8.44 8.20
C LEU A 83 2.87 9.39 7.99
N THR A 84 2.77 10.32 7.04
CA THR A 84 3.86 11.26 6.75
C THR A 84 4.11 12.26 7.87
N ARG A 85 3.11 12.52 8.73
CA ARG A 85 3.28 13.34 9.93
C ARG A 85 3.86 12.58 11.11
N GLU A 86 3.53 11.30 11.22
CA GLU A 86 4.04 10.43 12.29
C GLU A 86 5.47 9.95 12.00
N PHE A 87 5.80 9.76 10.73
CA PHE A 87 7.11 9.33 10.23
C PHE A 87 7.67 10.37 9.24
N PRO A 88 8.21 11.50 9.74
CA PRO A 88 8.68 12.61 8.89
C PRO A 88 9.78 12.21 7.90
N GLU A 89 10.55 11.16 8.18
CA GLU A 89 11.57 10.65 7.27
C GLU A 89 10.99 10.21 5.91
N LEU A 90 9.67 9.91 5.85
CA LEU A 90 8.99 9.58 4.60
C LEU A 90 8.91 10.75 3.62
N VAL A 91 8.85 12.00 4.12
CA VAL A 91 8.81 13.20 3.27
C VAL A 91 10.19 13.74 2.93
N GLU A 92 11.23 13.23 3.58
CA GLU A 92 12.63 13.54 3.26
C GLU A 92 13.14 12.69 2.09
N MET A 93 12.51 11.54 1.83
CA MET A 93 12.81 10.68 0.69
C MET A 93 12.39 11.32 -0.63
N THR A 94 13.25 11.19 -1.63
CA THR A 94 12.89 11.42 -3.03
C THR A 94 11.86 10.38 -3.49
N SER A 95 11.14 10.68 -4.58
CA SER A 95 10.19 9.74 -5.20
C SER A 95 10.80 8.36 -5.49
N ASP A 96 12.05 8.32 -5.95
CA ASP A 96 12.76 7.08 -6.29
C ASP A 96 13.13 6.29 -5.03
N GLU A 97 13.64 6.97 -4.00
CA GLU A 97 13.96 6.35 -2.71
C GLU A 97 12.72 5.77 -2.05
N LEU A 98 11.61 6.52 -2.06
CA LEU A 98 10.34 6.08 -1.48
C LEU A 98 9.77 4.88 -2.27
N THR A 99 9.89 4.88 -3.60
CA THR A 99 9.46 3.77 -4.46
C THR A 99 10.29 2.51 -4.18
N LEU A 100 11.61 2.65 -4.08
CA LEU A 100 12.51 1.56 -3.75
C LEU A 100 12.26 1.00 -2.34
N ALA A 101 12.05 1.90 -1.37
CA ALA A 101 11.77 1.52 0.02
C ALA A 101 10.47 0.72 0.12
N GLN A 102 9.37 1.20 -0.47
CA GLN A 102 8.09 0.49 -0.49
C GLN A 102 8.19 -0.87 -1.20
N SER A 103 8.89 -0.94 -2.34
CA SER A 103 9.12 -2.20 -3.05
C SER A 103 9.86 -3.21 -2.17
N THR A 104 10.89 -2.75 -1.45
CA THR A 104 11.69 -3.57 -0.54
C THR A 104 10.87 -4.06 0.66
N TRP A 105 10.12 -3.16 1.31
CA TRP A 105 9.26 -3.49 2.44
C TRP A 105 8.15 -4.47 2.04
N TYR A 106 7.52 -4.25 0.89
CA TYR A 106 6.52 -5.17 0.35
C TYR A 106 7.13 -6.55 0.11
N TYR A 107 8.25 -6.64 -0.61
CA TYR A 107 8.93 -7.89 -0.89
C TYR A 107 9.25 -8.68 0.40
N GLN A 108 9.87 -8.02 1.38
CA GLN A 108 10.20 -8.64 2.67
C GLN A 108 8.95 -9.16 3.38
N SER A 109 7.88 -8.37 3.38
CA SER A 109 6.62 -8.78 3.97
C SER A 109 6.00 -9.99 3.26
N GLN A 110 6.11 -10.10 1.93
CA GLN A 110 5.56 -11.23 1.18
C GLN A 110 6.40 -12.50 1.38
N VAL A 111 7.72 -12.37 1.52
CA VAL A 111 8.60 -13.48 1.91
C VAL A 111 8.23 -14.03 3.28
N GLU A 112 8.00 -13.15 4.27
CA GLU A 112 7.54 -13.57 5.60
C GLU A 112 6.17 -14.29 5.54
N LEU A 113 5.26 -13.81 4.68
CA LEU A 113 3.94 -14.42 4.47
C LEU A 113 4.04 -15.80 3.81
N GLN A 114 4.89 -15.93 2.78
CA GLN A 114 5.15 -17.20 2.10
C GLN A 114 5.70 -18.24 3.09
N ALA A 115 6.73 -17.87 3.86
CA ALA A 115 7.30 -18.74 4.89
C ALA A 115 6.28 -19.13 5.97
N TRP A 116 5.33 -18.25 6.29
CA TRP A 116 4.23 -18.58 7.19
C TRP A 116 3.27 -19.59 6.57
N PHE A 117 2.87 -19.43 5.31
CA PHE A 117 2.00 -20.40 4.62
C PHE A 117 2.63 -21.79 4.52
N GLU A 118 3.93 -21.86 4.20
CA GLU A 118 4.69 -23.10 4.15
C GLU A 118 4.68 -23.83 5.51
N LYS A 119 4.90 -23.08 6.60
CA LYS A 119 4.80 -23.63 7.96
C LYS A 119 3.39 -24.14 8.31
N GLN A 120 2.36 -23.60 7.68
CA GLN A 120 0.97 -24.07 7.84
C GLN A 120 0.60 -25.20 6.87
N GLY A 121 1.54 -25.69 6.06
CA GLY A 121 1.29 -26.73 5.06
C GLY A 121 0.40 -26.29 3.90
N LYS A 122 0.28 -24.97 3.67
CA LYS A 122 -0.51 -24.42 2.57
C LYS A 122 0.35 -24.30 1.32
N ASN A 123 -0.08 -24.94 0.24
CA ASN A 123 0.56 -24.81 -1.07
C ASN A 123 -0.01 -23.59 -1.81
N THR A 124 0.38 -22.40 -1.36
CA THR A 124 -0.04 -21.13 -1.97
C THR A 124 1.20 -20.34 -2.35
N SER A 125 1.23 -19.86 -3.59
CA SER A 125 2.26 -18.92 -4.06
C SER A 125 1.85 -17.49 -3.71
N VAL A 126 2.77 -16.73 -3.14
CA VAL A 126 2.58 -15.33 -2.80
C VAL A 126 3.30 -14.45 -3.83
N ASN A 127 2.58 -13.54 -4.47
CA ASN A 127 3.19 -12.52 -5.31
C ASN A 127 3.96 -11.51 -4.45
N ASN A 128 5.24 -11.32 -4.75
CA ASN A 128 6.15 -10.41 -4.07
C ASN A 128 6.46 -9.14 -4.88
N ASN A 129 5.81 -8.96 -6.03
CA ASN A 129 5.98 -7.77 -6.87
C ASN A 129 5.06 -6.63 -6.46
N TRP A 130 5.62 -5.42 -6.48
CA TRP A 130 4.96 -4.14 -6.22
C TRP A 130 5.51 -3.12 -7.22
N PRO A 131 4.71 -2.17 -7.72
CA PRO A 131 3.30 -1.91 -7.38
C PRO A 131 2.30 -2.69 -8.25
N ILE A 132 2.76 -3.53 -9.18
CA ILE A 132 1.91 -4.40 -10.02
C ILE A 132 2.39 -5.84 -9.84
N ALA A 133 1.45 -6.78 -9.74
CA ALA A 133 1.72 -8.21 -9.71
C ALA A 133 2.19 -8.72 -11.08
N SER A 134 3.13 -9.67 -11.08
CA SER A 134 3.56 -10.37 -12.30
C SER A 134 2.54 -11.39 -12.77
#